data_AF-A0A7K0U0T2-F1
#
_entry.id   AF-A0A7K0U0T2-F1
#
_cell.length_a   1.000
_cell.length_b   1.000
_cell.length_c   1.000
_cell.angle_alpha   90.00
_cell.angle_beta   90.00
_cell.angle_gamma   90.00
#
_symmetry.space_group_name_H-M   'P 1'
#
loop_
_entity.id
_entity.type
_entity.pdbx_description
1 polymer ?
#
loop_
_entity_poly.entity_id
_entity_poly.type
_entity_poly.pdbx_seq_one_letter_code
_entity_poly.pdbx_strand_id
1 'polypeptide(L)'
;MRSRPSAVLPVAALLLLGACGIDRTGSITSDSSLPRTTVATTGTDTPSTGAIPALGPSTTLPERDVPVLQWSPCGEGLECTTLVAPLDYFATGTESVRLPVVRHLALKPNERIGSLLVNPGGPGFGGTYLARNAATIFTEEILDRFDVVGWDPRGTGESVPAIDCIDNYDPYFAIDPTPDSTEERQAIIDSAKSFADACAE
;
A
#
# COMPACT_ATOMS: atom_id res chain seq x y z
N MET A 1 32.08 21.16 61.52
CA MET A 1 31.72 22.59 61.50
C MET A 1 30.81 22.82 60.28
N ARG A 2 29.52 23.11 60.55
CA ARG A 2 28.45 23.57 59.63
C ARG A 2 27.98 22.64 58.51
N SER A 3 27.01 21.77 58.85
CA SER A 3 25.99 21.22 57.94
C SER A 3 25.04 22.32 57.46
N ARG A 4 24.88 22.50 56.14
CA ARG A 4 23.87 23.41 55.55
C ARG A 4 22.57 22.62 55.34
N PRO A 5 21.41 23.10 55.81
CA PRO A 5 20.14 22.46 55.49
C PRO A 5 19.71 22.85 54.06
N SER A 6 19.46 21.86 53.22
CA SER A 6 18.79 22.05 51.94
C SER A 6 17.32 22.31 52.21
N ALA A 7 16.88 23.56 52.00
CA ALA A 7 15.48 23.93 52.02
C ALA A 7 14.77 23.32 50.81
N VAL A 8 13.80 22.44 51.07
CA VAL A 8 12.86 21.95 50.07
C VAL A 8 11.78 23.02 49.91
N LEU A 9 11.78 23.73 48.78
CA LEU A 9 10.66 24.59 48.40
C LEU A 9 9.48 23.71 47.94
N PRO A 10 8.27 23.86 48.48
CA PRO A 10 7.10 23.23 47.89
C PRO A 10 6.69 24.04 46.65
N VAL A 11 6.72 23.42 45.47
CA VAL A 11 6.06 23.95 44.28
C VAL A 11 4.56 23.75 44.47
N ALA A 12 3.86 24.81 44.86
CA ALA A 12 2.40 24.83 44.91
C ALA A 12 1.87 24.83 43.46
N ALA A 13 1.28 23.72 43.03
CA ALA A 13 0.54 23.64 41.78
C ALA A 13 -0.79 24.39 41.93
N LEU A 14 -0.91 25.56 41.29
CA LEU A 14 -2.18 26.28 41.16
C LEU A 14 -2.97 25.66 39.99
N LEU A 15 -3.93 24.79 40.31
CA LEU A 15 -4.95 24.31 39.38
C LEU A 15 -6.06 25.36 39.25
N LEU A 16 -6.04 26.13 38.16
CA LEU A 16 -7.13 27.02 37.78
C LEU A 16 -8.22 26.22 37.06
N LEU A 17 -9.28 25.86 37.79
CA LEU A 17 -10.54 25.39 37.21
C LEU A 17 -11.31 26.58 36.64
N GLY A 18 -11.12 26.85 35.34
CA GLY A 18 -11.99 27.73 34.58
C GLY A 18 -13.28 27.00 34.19
N ALA A 19 -14.34 27.21 34.97
CA ALA A 19 -15.69 26.80 34.59
C ALA A 19 -16.31 27.87 33.67
N CYS A 20 -16.41 27.59 32.37
CA CYS A 20 -17.29 28.33 31.47
C CYS A 20 -18.55 27.49 31.24
N GLY A 21 -19.64 27.90 31.89
CA GLY A 21 -20.97 27.38 31.61
C GLY A 21 -21.49 27.92 30.28
N ILE A 22 -21.98 27.03 29.43
CA ILE A 22 -22.79 27.39 28.26
C ILE A 22 -24.06 26.55 28.31
N ASP A 23 -25.08 27.11 28.97
CA ASP A 23 -26.47 26.83 28.63
C ASP A 23 -26.85 27.77 27.48
N ARG A 24 -27.19 27.21 26.32
CA ARG A 24 -28.25 27.73 25.45
C ARG A 24 -28.49 26.78 24.28
N THR A 25 -29.64 26.13 24.36
CA THR A 25 -30.47 25.69 23.24
C THR A 25 -30.44 26.71 22.09
N GLY A 26 -29.77 26.35 21.00
CA GLY A 26 -29.79 27.07 19.73
C GLY A 26 -30.07 26.10 18.59
N SER A 27 -31.30 26.12 18.09
CA SER A 27 -31.70 25.42 16.87
C SER A 27 -30.90 25.98 15.70
N ILE A 28 -30.10 25.13 15.05
CA ILE A 28 -29.40 25.49 13.82
C ILE A 28 -30.39 25.32 12.67
N THR A 29 -31.03 26.41 12.26
CA THR A 29 -31.70 26.49 10.97
C THR A 29 -30.62 26.75 9.91
N SER A 30 -30.30 25.73 9.11
CA SER A 30 -29.46 25.89 7.93
C SER A 30 -30.25 26.62 6.83
N ASP A 31 -30.06 27.94 6.72
CA ASP A 31 -30.55 28.72 5.58
C ASP A 31 -29.47 28.74 4.50
N SER A 32 -29.51 27.76 3.61
CA SER A 32 -28.64 27.67 2.44
C SER A 32 -29.27 28.40 1.27
N SER A 33 -29.15 29.73 1.25
CA SER A 33 -29.51 30.53 0.07
C SER A 33 -28.38 30.53 -0.95
N LEU A 34 -28.35 29.53 -1.84
CA LEU A 34 -27.58 29.58 -3.09
C LEU A 34 -28.43 30.22 -4.19
N PRO A 35 -27.86 31.09 -5.04
CA PRO A 35 -28.59 31.67 -6.16
C PRO A 35 -28.95 30.59 -7.18
N ARG A 36 -30.25 30.45 -7.44
CA ARG A 36 -30.82 29.53 -8.43
C ARG A 36 -30.62 30.13 -9.83
N THR A 37 -29.57 29.70 -10.52
CA THR A 37 -29.43 29.93 -11.96
C THR A 37 -30.51 29.13 -12.68
N THR A 38 -31.52 29.81 -13.22
CA THR A 38 -32.52 29.23 -14.12
C THR A 38 -31.88 28.90 -15.45
N VAL A 39 -31.60 27.63 -15.70
CA VAL A 39 -31.28 27.12 -17.03
C VAL A 39 -32.58 26.96 -17.81
N ALA A 40 -32.68 27.65 -18.94
CA ALA A 40 -33.81 27.53 -19.85
C ALA A 40 -33.83 26.13 -20.48
N THR A 41 -34.94 25.41 -20.32
CA THR A 41 -35.19 24.15 -21.00
C THR A 41 -35.63 24.44 -22.44
N THR A 42 -34.69 24.31 -23.37
CA THR A 42 -35.00 24.19 -24.81
C THR A 42 -34.24 22.99 -25.35
N GLY A 43 -34.97 22.04 -25.93
CA GLY A 43 -34.42 20.95 -26.75
C GLY A 43 -34.56 19.58 -26.12
N THR A 44 -35.57 18.84 -26.57
CA THR A 44 -35.71 17.40 -26.35
C THR A 44 -34.71 16.68 -27.27
N ASP A 45 -33.43 16.73 -26.96
CA ASP A 45 -32.44 15.87 -27.63
C ASP A 45 -32.36 14.56 -26.86
N THR A 46 -33.02 13.54 -27.42
CA THR A 46 -32.85 12.14 -27.03
C THR A 46 -31.36 11.80 -27.05
N PRO A 47 -30.77 11.30 -25.95
CA PRO A 47 -29.41 10.79 -25.98
C PRO A 47 -29.38 9.62 -26.97
N SER A 48 -28.69 9.81 -28.09
CA SER A 48 -28.29 8.68 -28.93
C SER A 48 -27.35 7.84 -28.07
N THR A 49 -27.87 6.74 -27.54
CA THR A 49 -27.06 5.66 -26.97
C THR A 49 -26.22 5.09 -28.12
N GLY A 50 -25.10 5.74 -28.41
CA GLY A 50 -24.07 5.18 -29.25
C GLY A 50 -23.64 3.87 -28.61
N ALA A 51 -23.97 2.76 -29.23
CA ALA A 51 -23.49 1.46 -28.82
C ALA A 51 -21.96 1.54 -28.74
N ILE A 52 -21.41 1.34 -27.55
CA ILE A 52 -19.98 1.01 -27.41
C ILE A 52 -19.78 -0.21 -28.30
N PRO A 53 -18.89 -0.16 -29.31
CA PRO A 53 -18.61 -1.34 -30.11
C PRO A 53 -18.26 -2.46 -29.14
N ALA A 54 -19.05 -3.54 -29.16
CA ALA A 54 -18.64 -4.74 -28.47
C ALA A 54 -17.26 -5.08 -29.01
N LEU A 55 -16.24 -5.01 -28.15
CA LEU A 55 -14.97 -5.63 -28.43
C LEU A 55 -15.33 -7.08 -28.75
N GLY A 56 -15.23 -7.46 -30.03
CA GLY A 56 -15.42 -8.85 -30.46
C GLY A 56 -14.51 -9.75 -29.61
N PRO A 57 -14.79 -11.07 -29.52
CA PRO A 57 -14.00 -11.97 -28.69
C PRO A 57 -12.53 -11.75 -28.99
N SER A 58 -11.81 -11.17 -28.02
CA SER A 58 -10.40 -10.89 -28.16
C SER A 58 -9.71 -12.18 -28.54
N THR A 59 -8.91 -12.06 -29.61
CA THR A 59 -7.79 -12.93 -29.97
C THR A 59 -7.34 -13.76 -28.78
N THR A 60 -7.41 -15.08 -28.95
CA THR A 60 -6.74 -16.07 -28.11
C THR A 60 -5.36 -15.52 -27.72
N LEU A 61 -5.19 -15.20 -26.43
CA LEU A 61 -3.84 -14.95 -25.91
C LEU A 61 -3.02 -16.19 -26.27
N PRO A 62 -1.75 -16.01 -26.70
CA PRO A 62 -0.88 -17.17 -26.91
C PRO A 62 -0.91 -18.00 -25.64
N GLU A 63 -1.17 -19.30 -25.79
CA GLU A 63 -1.14 -20.25 -24.69
C GLU A 63 0.29 -20.19 -24.13
N ARG A 64 0.43 -19.61 -22.94
CA ARG A 64 1.72 -19.48 -22.27
C ARG A 64 1.90 -20.67 -21.37
N ASP A 65 3.07 -21.31 -21.46
CA ASP A 65 3.47 -22.35 -20.52
C ASP A 65 3.40 -21.80 -19.09
N VAL A 66 2.53 -22.39 -18.27
CA VAL A 66 2.43 -22.06 -16.85
C VAL A 66 3.51 -22.84 -16.11
N PRO A 67 4.49 -22.18 -15.47
CA PRO A 67 5.56 -22.87 -14.78
C PRO A 67 5.03 -23.67 -13.59
N VAL A 68 5.46 -24.92 -13.48
CA VAL A 68 5.17 -25.76 -12.31
C VAL A 68 6.18 -25.44 -11.21
N LEU A 69 5.70 -24.84 -10.12
CA LEU A 69 6.53 -24.45 -8.99
C LEU A 69 7.01 -25.68 -8.19
N GLN A 70 8.31 -25.74 -7.92
CA GLN A 70 8.92 -26.75 -7.06
C GLN A 70 9.01 -26.20 -5.65
N TRP A 71 8.19 -26.74 -4.75
CA TRP A 71 8.12 -26.30 -3.36
C TRP A 71 9.10 -27.07 -2.48
N SER A 72 9.62 -26.40 -1.46
CA SER A 72 10.46 -27.01 -0.44
C SER A 72 10.08 -26.49 0.95
N PRO A 73 10.15 -27.32 2.00
CA PRO A 73 9.93 -26.83 3.37
C PRO A 73 10.94 -25.74 3.72
N CYS A 74 10.48 -24.67 4.34
CA CYS A 74 11.32 -23.54 4.77
C CYS A 74 10.99 -23.02 6.17
N GLY A 75 10.18 -23.78 6.91
CA GLY A 75 9.71 -23.48 8.26
C GLY A 75 8.60 -24.45 8.65
N GLU A 76 8.18 -24.42 9.92
CA GLU A 76 7.05 -25.21 10.38
C GLU A 76 5.76 -24.76 9.69
N GLY A 77 5.07 -25.67 9.02
CA GLY A 77 3.85 -25.35 8.27
C GLY A 77 4.07 -24.46 7.04
N LEU A 78 5.33 -24.18 6.66
CA LEU A 78 5.67 -23.30 5.54
C LEU A 78 6.39 -24.05 4.42
N GLU A 79 6.03 -23.70 3.19
CA GLU A 79 6.80 -24.06 2.01
C GLU A 79 7.17 -22.82 1.20
N CYS A 80 8.36 -22.86 0.62
CA CYS A 80 8.92 -21.78 -0.17
C CYS A 80 9.29 -22.28 -1.57
N THR A 81 9.24 -21.37 -2.53
CA THR A 81 9.71 -21.57 -3.90
C THR A 81 10.12 -20.23 -4.51
N THR A 82 10.61 -20.25 -5.75
CA THR A 82 10.84 -19.06 -6.55
C THR A 82 10.12 -19.20 -7.88
N LEU A 83 9.23 -18.24 -8.17
CA LEU A 83 8.63 -18.09 -9.48
C LEU A 83 9.60 -17.30 -10.38
N VAL A 84 9.91 -17.85 -11.56
CA VAL A 84 10.67 -17.14 -12.59
C VAL A 84 9.67 -16.64 -13.64
N ALA A 85 9.66 -15.33 -13.87
CA ALA A 85 8.81 -14.68 -14.85
C ALA A 85 9.65 -13.84 -15.82
N PRO A 86 9.22 -13.63 -17.07
CA PRO A 86 9.95 -12.76 -17.98
C PRO A 86 9.93 -11.32 -17.48
N LEU A 87 11.04 -10.61 -17.70
CA LEU A 87 11.13 -9.18 -17.40
C LEU A 87 10.14 -8.39 -18.28
N ASP A 88 10.16 -8.67 -19.59
CA ASP A 88 9.24 -8.17 -20.61
C ASP A 88 8.49 -9.34 -21.27
N TYR A 89 7.15 -9.31 -21.20
CA TYR A 89 6.28 -10.33 -21.78
C TYR A 89 6.06 -10.21 -23.30
N PHE A 90 6.49 -9.10 -23.92
CA PHE A 90 6.40 -8.87 -25.36
C PHE A 90 7.73 -9.09 -26.10
N ALA A 91 8.85 -9.07 -25.38
CA ALA A 91 10.15 -9.42 -25.93
C ALA A 91 10.28 -10.94 -26.08
N THR A 92 11.03 -11.37 -27.10
CA THR A 92 11.48 -12.77 -27.25
C THR A 92 12.75 -13.07 -26.43
N GLY A 93 13.17 -12.13 -25.57
CA GLY A 93 14.39 -12.21 -24.77
C GLY A 93 14.32 -13.20 -23.60
N THR A 94 15.47 -13.43 -22.96
CA THR A 94 15.64 -14.38 -21.85
C THR A 94 15.74 -13.72 -20.48
N GLU A 95 15.68 -12.38 -20.41
CA GLU A 95 15.74 -11.67 -19.13
C GLU A 95 14.53 -12.01 -18.27
N SER A 96 14.78 -12.31 -17.00
CA SER A 96 13.77 -12.79 -16.08
C SER A 96 13.89 -12.12 -14.72
N VAL A 97 12.76 -12.04 -14.05
CA VAL A 97 12.64 -11.67 -12.65
C VAL A 97 12.42 -12.93 -11.82
N ARG A 98 13.10 -13.02 -10.69
CA ARG A 98 12.92 -14.07 -9.69
C ARG A 98 12.06 -13.52 -8.57
N LEU A 99 10.90 -14.15 -8.36
CA LEU A 99 9.89 -13.74 -7.40
C LEU A 99 9.81 -14.80 -6.29
N PRO A 100 10.30 -14.52 -5.08
CA PRO A 100 10.08 -15.35 -3.91
C PRO A 100 8.59 -15.58 -3.66
N VAL A 101 8.22 -16.83 -3.37
CA VAL A 101 6.85 -17.20 -3.00
C VAL A 101 6.90 -18.08 -1.76
N VAL A 102 6.04 -17.78 -0.79
CA VAL A 102 5.87 -18.55 0.43
C VAL A 102 4.40 -18.95 0.53
N ARG A 103 4.14 -20.19 0.93
CA ARG A 103 2.81 -20.63 1.36
C ARG A 103 2.85 -21.13 2.80
N HIS A 104 1.94 -20.62 3.61
CA HIS A 104 1.56 -21.24 4.86
C HIS A 104 0.51 -22.29 4.56
N LEU A 105 0.79 -23.56 4.87
CA LEU A 105 -0.11 -24.67 4.58
C LEU A 105 -1.37 -24.58 5.45
N ALA A 106 -2.50 -25.04 4.89
CA ALA A 106 -3.73 -25.16 5.66
C ALA A 106 -3.53 -26.09 6.87
N LEU A 107 -4.04 -25.70 8.04
CA LEU A 107 -3.93 -26.47 9.28
C LEU A 107 -4.72 -27.79 9.22
N LYS A 108 -5.77 -27.85 8.39
CA LYS A 108 -6.55 -29.07 8.10
C LYS A 108 -6.46 -29.44 6.62
N PRO A 109 -5.38 -30.12 6.19
CA PRO A 109 -5.16 -30.45 4.78
C PRO A 109 -6.33 -31.21 4.12
N ASN A 110 -7.05 -32.03 4.88
CA ASN A 110 -8.20 -32.81 4.39
C ASN A 110 -9.46 -31.94 4.16
N GLU A 111 -9.53 -30.74 4.72
CA GLU A 111 -10.64 -29.79 4.58
C GLU A 111 -10.29 -28.59 3.69
N ARG A 112 -9.06 -28.59 3.16
CA ARG A 112 -8.51 -27.50 2.36
C ARG A 112 -9.40 -27.21 1.14
N ILE A 113 -9.83 -25.96 1.04
CA ILE A 113 -10.57 -25.41 -0.09
C ILE A 113 -9.61 -25.06 -1.23
N GLY A 114 -8.50 -24.37 -0.94
CA GLY A 114 -7.64 -23.84 -1.98
C GLY A 114 -6.49 -22.99 -1.47
N SER A 115 -5.97 -22.14 -2.36
CA SER A 115 -4.95 -21.14 -2.05
C SER A 115 -5.60 -19.76 -1.89
N LEU A 116 -5.26 -19.04 -0.83
CA LEU A 116 -5.59 -17.64 -0.65
C LEU A 116 -4.35 -16.81 -1.01
N LEU A 117 -4.35 -16.20 -2.20
CA LEU A 117 -3.26 -15.34 -2.66
C LEU A 117 -3.40 -13.95 -2.03
N VAL A 118 -2.36 -13.48 -1.35
CA VAL A 118 -2.39 -12.22 -0.57
C VAL A 118 -1.29 -11.26 -1.02
N ASN A 119 -1.57 -9.97 -0.88
CA ASN A 119 -0.63 -8.88 -1.18
C ASN A 119 -0.80 -7.75 -0.14
N PRO A 120 0.28 -7.26 0.50
CA PRO A 120 0.20 -6.31 1.61
C PRO A 120 -0.18 -4.90 1.20
N GLY A 121 -0.09 -4.56 -0.10
CA GLY A 121 -0.24 -3.19 -0.58
C GLY A 121 1.09 -2.44 -0.55
N GLY A 122 1.05 -1.14 -0.20
CA GLY A 122 2.17 -0.23 -0.41
C GLY A 122 1.94 0.63 -1.64
N PRO A 123 2.62 0.40 -2.79
CA PRO A 123 3.51 -0.71 -3.20
C PRO A 123 4.90 -0.69 -2.52
N GLY A 124 5.78 -1.63 -2.87
CA GLY A 124 7.18 -1.68 -2.41
C GLY A 124 7.48 -2.73 -1.32
N PHE A 125 6.44 -3.26 -0.66
CA PHE A 125 6.58 -4.29 0.35
C PHE A 125 6.52 -5.70 -0.26
N GLY A 126 7.41 -6.59 0.18
CA GLY A 126 7.34 -8.02 -0.14
C GLY A 126 6.15 -8.71 0.52
N GLY A 127 5.37 -9.46 -0.24
CA GLY A 127 4.19 -10.16 0.26
C GLY A 127 4.46 -11.50 0.94
N THR A 128 5.66 -12.08 0.79
CA THR A 128 6.04 -13.33 1.47
C THR A 128 5.93 -13.22 2.99
N TYR A 129 6.14 -12.01 3.54
CA TYR A 129 5.95 -11.72 4.96
C TYR A 129 4.53 -12.06 5.46
N LEU A 130 3.48 -11.84 4.65
CA LEU A 130 2.10 -12.14 5.05
C LEU A 130 1.88 -13.65 5.27
N ALA A 131 2.47 -14.49 4.42
CA ALA A 131 2.38 -15.95 4.58
C ALA A 131 3.22 -16.42 5.78
N ARG A 132 4.43 -15.88 5.96
CA ARG A 132 5.28 -16.21 7.11
C ARG A 132 4.62 -15.88 8.45
N ASN A 133 3.77 -14.85 8.49
CA ASN A 133 3.09 -14.38 9.71
C ASN A 133 1.59 -14.70 9.69
N ALA A 134 1.16 -15.68 8.89
CA ALA A 134 -0.26 -15.94 8.67
C ALA A 134 -1.03 -16.23 9.96
N ALA A 135 -0.42 -16.95 10.91
CA ALA A 135 -1.00 -17.25 12.23
C ALA A 135 -1.32 -16.00 13.09
N THR A 136 -0.64 -14.87 12.83
CA THR A 136 -0.91 -13.60 13.53
C THR A 136 -1.89 -12.72 12.77
N ILE A 137 -2.00 -12.89 11.45
CA ILE A 137 -2.74 -11.98 10.55
C ILE A 137 -4.15 -12.52 10.24
N PHE A 138 -4.31 -13.83 10.10
CA PHE A 138 -5.55 -14.46 9.68
C PHE A 138 -6.18 -15.27 10.81
N THR A 139 -7.51 -15.40 10.76
CA THR A 139 -8.26 -16.23 11.70
C THR A 139 -8.01 -17.73 11.47
N GLU A 140 -8.18 -18.54 12.51
CA GLU A 140 -8.09 -20.00 12.41
C GLU A 140 -9.03 -20.58 11.34
N GLU A 141 -10.24 -20.02 11.18
CA GLU A 141 -11.17 -20.45 10.12
C GLU A 141 -10.57 -20.32 8.71
N ILE A 142 -9.75 -19.29 8.45
CA ILE A 142 -9.05 -19.15 7.17
C ILE A 142 -7.89 -20.13 7.09
N LEU A 143 -7.09 -20.22 8.16
CA LEU A 143 -5.90 -21.08 8.21
C LEU A 143 -6.24 -22.57 8.15
N ASP A 144 -7.39 -22.98 8.63
CA ASP A 144 -7.88 -24.35 8.52
C ASP A 144 -8.15 -24.76 7.06
N ARG A 145 -8.57 -23.81 6.23
CA ARG A 145 -9.18 -24.10 4.92
C ARG A 145 -8.34 -23.63 3.74
N PHE A 146 -7.37 -22.75 3.94
CA PHE A 146 -6.57 -22.19 2.85
C PHE A 146 -5.08 -22.31 3.10
N ASP A 147 -4.34 -22.63 2.04
CA ASP A 147 -2.93 -22.26 2.04
C ASP A 147 -2.85 -20.74 1.82
N VAL A 148 -2.27 -20.00 2.76
CA VAL A 148 -2.04 -18.57 2.58
C VAL A 148 -0.77 -18.39 1.77
N VAL A 149 -0.90 -17.89 0.53
CA VAL A 149 0.20 -17.74 -0.41
C VAL A 149 0.54 -16.26 -0.55
N GLY A 150 1.76 -15.89 -0.18
CA GLY A 150 2.32 -14.56 -0.38
C GLY A 150 3.51 -14.64 -1.33
N TRP A 151 3.62 -13.67 -2.24
CA TRP A 151 4.80 -13.52 -3.09
C TRP A 151 5.35 -12.11 -2.97
N ASP A 152 6.63 -11.93 -3.28
CA ASP A 152 7.23 -10.62 -3.40
C ASP A 152 7.06 -10.14 -4.85
N PRO A 153 6.33 -9.04 -5.11
CA PRO A 153 6.24 -8.46 -6.45
C PRO A 153 7.61 -8.09 -7.04
N ARG A 154 7.69 -8.01 -8.38
CA ARG A 154 8.91 -7.60 -9.10
C ARG A 154 9.50 -6.32 -8.48
N GLY A 155 10.80 -6.32 -8.21
CA GLY A 155 11.49 -5.15 -7.65
C GLY A 155 11.26 -4.91 -6.16
N THR A 156 10.53 -5.77 -5.45
CA THR A 156 10.18 -5.58 -4.03
C THR A 156 10.63 -6.75 -3.17
N GLY A 157 10.76 -6.53 -1.86
CA GLY A 157 11.13 -7.58 -0.91
C GLY A 157 12.44 -8.26 -1.30
N GLU A 158 12.42 -9.59 -1.37
CA GLU A 158 13.56 -10.42 -1.75
C GLU A 158 13.59 -10.73 -3.27
N SER A 159 12.76 -10.05 -4.09
CA SER A 159 12.75 -10.24 -5.54
C SER A 159 14.03 -9.76 -6.20
N VAL A 160 14.43 -10.45 -7.27
CA VAL A 160 15.65 -10.13 -8.03
C VAL A 160 15.31 -9.87 -9.50
N PRO A 161 15.77 -8.75 -10.10
CA PRO A 161 16.45 -7.63 -9.43
C PRO A 161 15.51 -6.85 -8.48
N ALA A 162 16.08 -6.32 -7.40
CA ALA A 162 15.40 -5.40 -6.48
C ALA A 162 15.54 -3.96 -7.00
N ILE A 163 14.59 -3.09 -6.68
CA ILE A 163 14.71 -1.65 -6.94
C ILE A 163 15.49 -1.02 -5.79
N ASP A 164 16.61 -0.38 -6.13
CA ASP A 164 17.43 0.38 -5.20
C ASP A 164 18.00 1.60 -5.92
N CYS A 165 17.56 2.80 -5.53
CA CYS A 165 17.89 4.03 -6.25
C CYS A 165 18.94 4.89 -5.55
N ILE A 166 18.88 4.97 -4.22
CA ILE A 166 19.75 5.83 -3.41
C ILE A 166 20.09 5.14 -2.08
N ASP A 167 21.32 5.33 -1.61
CA ASP A 167 21.78 4.73 -0.34
C ASP A 167 21.12 5.34 0.90
N ASN A 168 20.67 6.58 0.80
CA ASN A 168 20.09 7.32 1.92
C ASN A 168 18.83 8.08 1.49
N TYR A 169 17.69 7.65 2.00
CA TYR A 169 16.39 8.25 1.71
C TYR A 169 16.05 9.44 2.62
N ASP A 170 16.79 9.70 3.71
CA ASP A 170 16.48 10.77 4.66
C ASP A 170 16.37 12.15 3.96
N PRO A 171 17.29 12.55 3.06
CA PRO A 171 17.17 13.83 2.36
C PRO A 171 15.95 13.90 1.46
N TYR A 172 15.57 12.79 0.83
CA TYR A 172 14.39 12.73 -0.04
C TYR A 172 13.09 12.90 0.75
N PHE A 173 12.99 12.27 1.93
CA PHE A 173 11.82 12.39 2.81
C PHE A 173 11.80 13.67 3.65
N ALA A 174 12.92 14.39 3.77
CA ALA A 174 13.00 15.65 4.49
C ALA A 174 12.48 16.85 3.70
N ILE A 175 12.19 16.70 2.40
CA ILE A 175 11.69 17.78 1.55
C ILE A 175 10.22 18.07 1.87
N ASP A 176 9.87 19.35 1.92
CA ASP A 176 8.48 19.80 2.08
C ASP A 176 7.63 19.34 0.89
N PRO A 177 6.62 18.46 1.09
CA PRO A 177 5.77 18.00 0.00
C PRO A 177 4.70 19.02 -0.42
N THR A 178 4.57 20.14 0.31
CA THR A 178 3.56 21.18 0.11
C THR A 178 4.21 22.54 -0.14
N PRO A 179 4.85 22.77 -1.31
CA PRO A 179 5.60 23.98 -1.57
C PRO A 179 4.69 25.21 -1.65
N ASP A 180 5.04 26.27 -0.92
CA ASP A 180 4.30 27.54 -0.88
C ASP A 180 4.98 28.65 -1.70
N SER A 181 6.19 28.40 -2.20
CA SER A 181 7.00 29.31 -3.00
C SER A 181 7.51 28.71 -4.31
N THR A 182 8.00 29.56 -5.21
CA THR A 182 8.61 29.09 -6.48
C THR A 182 9.92 28.36 -6.19
N GLU A 183 10.66 28.83 -5.19
CA GLU A 183 11.93 28.28 -4.74
C GLU A 183 11.75 26.86 -4.16
N GLU A 184 10.79 26.66 -3.26
CA GLU A 184 10.48 25.33 -2.71
C GLU A 184 9.97 24.37 -3.79
N ARG A 185 9.12 24.87 -4.71
CA ARG A 185 8.67 24.07 -5.85
C ARG A 185 9.85 23.64 -6.73
N GLN A 186 10.82 24.52 -6.95
CA GLN A 186 12.02 24.19 -7.71
C GLN A 186 12.87 23.14 -6.99
N ALA A 187 13.01 23.23 -5.66
CA ALA A 187 13.72 22.24 -4.86
C ALA A 187 13.13 20.83 -4.97
N ILE A 188 11.79 20.68 -4.95
CA ILE A 188 11.12 19.39 -5.15
C ILE A 188 11.42 18.85 -6.56
N ILE A 189 11.35 19.70 -7.58
CA ILE A 189 11.63 19.31 -8.97
C ILE A 189 13.07 18.80 -9.10
N ASP A 190 14.03 19.54 -8.53
CA ASP A 190 15.44 19.18 -8.61
C ASP A 190 15.73 17.88 -7.84
N SER A 191 15.12 17.69 -6.67
CA SER A 191 15.23 16.41 -5.95
C SER A 191 14.58 15.25 -6.69
N ALA A 192 13.42 15.44 -7.31
CA ALA A 192 12.74 14.38 -8.06
C ALA A 192 13.57 13.96 -9.28
N LYS A 193 14.21 14.92 -9.98
CA LYS A 193 15.15 14.62 -11.05
C LYS A 193 16.36 13.85 -10.55
N SER A 194 17.00 14.34 -9.48
CA SER A 194 18.16 13.66 -8.90
C SER A 194 17.83 12.23 -8.46
N PHE A 195 16.65 12.00 -7.89
CA PHE A 195 16.18 10.67 -7.51
C PHE A 195 15.96 9.78 -8.74
N ALA A 196 15.30 10.31 -9.77
CA ALA A 196 15.04 9.57 -11.01
C ALA A 196 16.34 9.21 -11.75
N ASP A 197 17.31 10.13 -11.80
CA ASP A 197 18.62 9.91 -12.40
C ASP A 197 19.36 8.79 -11.64
N ALA A 198 19.36 8.83 -10.30
CA ALA A 198 19.98 7.79 -9.48
C ALA A 198 19.32 6.41 -9.65
N CYS A 199 17.99 6.34 -9.81
CA CYS A 199 17.31 5.08 -10.12
C CYS A 199 17.67 4.49 -11.51
N ALA A 200 18.17 5.32 -12.44
CA ALA A 200 18.43 4.91 -13.82
C ALA A 200 19.87 4.44 -14.07
N GLU A 201 20.78 4.71 -13.12
CA GLU A 201 22.19 4.27 -13.13
C GLU A 201 22.35 2.77 -12.81
#